data_AF-A0A1I0KCP7-F1
#
_entry.id   AF-A0A1I0KCP7-F1
#
_cell.length_a   1.000
_cell.length_b   1.000
_cell.length_c   1.000
_cell.angle_alpha   90.00
_cell.angle_beta   90.00
_cell.angle_gamma   90.00
#
_symmetry.space_group_name_H-M   'P 1'
#
loop_
_entity.id
_entity.type
_entity.pdbx_description
1 polymer ?
#
loop_
_entity_poly.entity_id
_entity_poly.type
_entity_poly.pdbx_seq_one_letter_code
_entity_poly.pdbx_strand_id
1 'polypeptide(L)' 'MTTKGQIERDKENGKLVKGVFCDAYNFYLKYHGKPMEPGTWDGATRDFADIMGKYNGAPICGRLMLATFSQLEEETRWIG' A
#
# COMPACT_ATOMS: atom_id res chain seq x y z
N MET A 1 15.57 -12.95 -27.95
CA MET A 1 16.66 -12.49 -27.04
C MET A 1 16.16 -11.27 -26.29
N THR A 2 16.21 -11.29 -24.97
CA THR A 2 15.82 -10.14 -24.12
C THR A 2 16.88 -9.05 -24.23
N THR A 3 16.45 -7.82 -24.47
CA THR A 3 17.35 -6.67 -24.60
C THR A 3 17.85 -6.21 -23.23
N LYS A 4 19.03 -5.56 -23.17
CA LYS A 4 19.53 -4.94 -21.93
C LYS A 4 18.52 -3.96 -21.32
N GLY A 5 17.81 -3.20 -22.15
CA GLY A 5 16.77 -2.27 -21.69
C GLY A 5 15.55 -2.96 -21.09
N GLN A 6 15.17 -4.16 -21.55
CA GLN A 6 14.12 -4.95 -20.91
C GLN A 6 14.56 -5.45 -19.54
N ILE A 7 15.80 -5.96 -19.41
CA ILE A 7 16.34 -6.45 -18.14
C ILE A 7 16.34 -5.36 -17.06
N GLU A 8 16.76 -4.14 -17.41
CA GLU A 8 16.81 -3.05 -16.41
C GLU A 8 15.40 -2.60 -16.00
N ARG A 9 14.47 -2.47 -16.96
CA ARG A 9 13.06 -2.15 -16.63
C ARG A 9 12.41 -3.21 -15.76
N ASP A 10 12.66 -4.50 -16.02
CA ASP A 10 12.11 -5.58 -15.21
C ASP A 10 12.66 -5.55 -13.78
N LYS A 11 13.94 -5.19 -13.63
CA LYS A 11 14.57 -5.00 -12.32
C LYS A 11 14.00 -3.79 -11.56
N GLU A 12 13.77 -2.67 -12.24
CA GLU A 12 13.11 -1.49 -11.66
C GLU A 12 11.67 -1.80 -11.25
N ASN A 13 10.91 -2.47 -12.12
CA ASN A 13 9.55 -2.93 -11.82
C ASN A 13 9.52 -3.89 -10.63
N GLY A 14 10.46 -4.83 -10.55
CA GLY A 14 10.58 -5.75 -9.42
C GLY A 14 10.84 -5.05 -8.10
N LYS A 15 11.71 -4.02 -8.10
CA LYS A 15 11.95 -3.18 -6.92
C LYS A 15 10.71 -2.39 -6.52
N LEU A 16 10.01 -1.82 -7.49
CA LEU A 16 8.78 -1.06 -7.26
C LEU A 16 7.71 -1.95 -6.61
N VAL A 17 7.37 -3.07 -7.24
CA VAL A 17 6.32 -3.98 -6.74
C VAL A 17 6.66 -4.51 -5.36
N LYS A 18 7.91 -4.94 -5.13
CA LYS A 18 8.35 -5.40 -3.81
C LYS A 18 8.21 -4.30 -2.77
N GLY A 19 8.66 -3.09 -3.07
CA GLY A 19 8.58 -1.96 -2.16
C GLY A 19 7.14 -1.65 -1.78
N VAL A 20 6.28 -1.47 -2.77
CA VAL A 20 4.86 -1.18 -2.56
C VAL A 20 4.19 -2.26 -1.72
N PHE A 21 4.44 -3.53 -2.01
CA PHE A 21 3.85 -4.62 -1.24
C PHE A 21 4.30 -4.61 0.23
N CYS A 22 5.60 -4.41 0.49
CA CYS A 22 6.12 -4.31 1.85
C CYS A 22 5.50 -3.14 2.62
N ASP A 23 5.39 -1.97 2.01
CA ASP A 23 4.80 -0.79 2.67
C ASP A 23 3.30 -0.96 2.91
N ALA A 24 2.56 -1.52 1.95
CA ALA A 24 1.14 -1.83 2.11
C ALA A 24 0.92 -2.85 3.23
N TYR A 25 1.76 -3.88 3.34
CA TYR A 25 1.67 -4.85 4.43
C TYR A 25 2.03 -4.25 5.79
N ASN A 26 3.05 -3.39 5.86
CA ASN A 26 3.38 -2.69 7.11
C ASN A 26 2.28 -1.70 7.52
N PHE A 27 1.66 -1.03 6.55
CA PHE A 27 0.48 -0.20 6.77
C PHE A 27 -0.67 -1.03 7.34
N TYR A 28 -0.99 -2.19 6.75
CA TYR A 28 -1.98 -3.12 7.27
C TYR A 28 -1.68 -3.48 8.73
N LEU A 29 -0.47 -3.96 9.03
CA LEU A 29 -0.08 -4.34 10.39
C LEU A 29 -0.17 -3.18 11.40
N LYS A 30 0.04 -1.94 10.96
CA LYS A 30 -0.07 -0.76 11.82
C LYS A 30 -1.51 -0.52 12.29
N TYR A 31 -2.51 -0.82 11.47
CA TYR A 31 -3.91 -0.50 11.73
C TYR A 31 -4.79 -1.72 12.05
N HIS A 32 -4.36 -2.90 11.63
CA HIS A 32 -5.07 -4.15 11.83
C HIS A 32 -5.38 -4.40 13.32
N GLY A 33 -6.61 -4.83 13.59
CA GLY A 33 -7.10 -5.15 14.93
C GLY A 33 -7.27 -3.95 15.87
N LYS A 34 -7.06 -2.71 15.40
CA LYS A 34 -7.30 -1.50 16.19
C LYS A 34 -8.73 -1.00 16.01
N PRO A 35 -9.31 -0.34 17.04
CA PRO A 35 -10.54 0.41 16.87
C PRO A 35 -10.32 1.54 15.87
N MET A 36 -11.01 1.46 14.73
CA MET A 36 -10.92 2.47 13.69
C MET A 36 -11.88 3.63 13.97
N GLU A 37 -11.60 4.36 15.05
CA GLU A 37 -12.26 5.63 15.37
C GLU A 37 -11.85 6.72 14.34
N PRO A 38 -12.59 7.85 14.23
CA PRO A 38 -12.29 8.89 13.25
C PRO A 38 -10.83 9.35 13.25
N GLY A 39 -10.22 9.51 14.43
CA GLY A 39 -8.80 9.90 14.54
C GLY A 39 -7.81 8.86 14.01
N THR A 40 -8.15 7.57 14.11
CA THR A 40 -7.34 6.47 13.56
C THR A 40 -7.45 6.47 12.03
N TRP A 41 -8.64 6.71 11.47
CA TRP A 41 -8.83 6.86 10.03
C TRP A 41 -8.05 8.05 9.47
N ASP A 42 -8.04 9.19 10.15
CA ASP A 42 -7.23 10.35 9.74
C ASP A 42 -5.72 10.03 9.72
N GLY A 43 -5.26 9.16 10.63
CA GLY A 43 -3.89 8.64 10.62
C GLY A 43 -3.63 7.73 9.43
N ALA A 44 -4.53 6.79 9.18
CA ALA A 44 -4.46 5.86 8.06
C ALA A 44 -4.48 6.59 6.70
N THR A 45 -5.32 7.61 6.53
CA THR A 45 -5.36 8.41 5.31
C THR A 45 -4.09 9.23 5.10
N ARG A 46 -3.46 9.74 6.17
CA ARG A 46 -2.17 10.43 6.08
C ARG A 46 -1.05 9.49 5.65
N ASP A 47 -0.93 8.35 6.32
CA ASP A 47 0.07 7.34 5.94
C ASP A 47 -0.15 6.82 4.51
N PHE A 48 -1.41 6.67 4.09
CA PHE A 48 -1.74 6.31 2.71
C PHE A 48 -1.18 7.35 1.72
N ALA A 49 -1.38 8.65 1.99
CA ALA A 49 -0.87 9.73 1.15
C ALA A 49 0.67 9.73 1.11
N ASP A 50 1.32 9.51 2.24
CA ASP A 50 2.78 9.44 2.33
C ASP A 50 3.36 8.28 1.51
N ILE A 51 2.73 7.09 1.60
CA ILE A 51 3.14 5.91 0.81
C ILE A 51 2.92 6.17 -0.69
N MET A 52 1.79 6.76 -1.08
CA MET A 52 1.53 7.15 -2.47
C MET A 52 2.58 8.15 -2.99
N GLY A 53 2.99 9.12 -2.16
CA GLY A 53 4.04 10.07 -2.47
C GLY A 53 5.41 9.41 -2.65
N LYS A 54 5.78 8.47 -1.76
CA LYS A 54 7.04 7.70 -1.85
C LYS A 54 7.21 6.97 -3.18
N TYR A 55 6.12 6.47 -3.75
CA TYR A 55 6.13 5.77 -5.04
C TYR A 55 5.73 6.64 -6.23
N ASN A 56 5.77 7.97 -6.06
CA ASN A 56 5.47 8.95 -7.10
C ASN A 56 4.12 8.70 -7.80
N GLY A 57 3.12 8.27 -7.04
CA GLY A 57 1.77 7.98 -7.56
C GLY A 57 1.71 6.79 -8.54
N ALA A 58 2.67 5.87 -8.51
CA ALA A 58 2.66 4.69 -9.37
C ALA A 58 1.30 3.96 -9.30
N PRO A 59 0.64 3.63 -10.43
CA PRO A 59 -0.71 3.05 -10.42
C PRO A 59 -0.85 1.76 -9.60
N ILE A 60 0.19 0.93 -9.56
CA ILE A 60 0.21 -0.30 -8.76
C ILE A 60 0.22 -0.02 -7.26
N CYS A 61 0.83 1.09 -6.83
CA CYS A 61 0.80 1.54 -5.43
C CYS A 61 -0.63 1.89 -5.02
N GLY A 62 -1.32 2.70 -5.82
CA GLY A 62 -2.71 3.05 -5.56
C GLY A 62 -3.61 1.82 -5.45
N ARG A 63 -3.48 0.85 -6.36
CA ARG A 63 -4.28 -0.38 -6.33
C ARG A 63 -4.04 -1.22 -5.09
N LEU A 64 -2.78 -1.43 -4.72
CA LEU A 64 -2.44 -2.24 -3.54
C LEU A 64 -2.83 -1.54 -2.25
N MET A 65 -2.55 -0.24 -2.13
CA MET A 65 -2.93 0.53 -0.96
C MET A 65 -4.45 0.61 -0.77
N LEU A 66 -5.22 0.80 -1.86
CA LEU A 66 -6.69 0.78 -1.79
C LEU A 66 -7.21 -0.59 -1.35
N ALA A 67 -6.67 -1.68 -1.91
CA ALA A 67 -7.07 -3.03 -1.51
C ALA A 67 -6.81 -3.28 -0.01
N THR A 68 -5.66 -2.85 0.49
CA THR A 68 -5.33 -2.93 1.92
C THR A 68 -6.26 -2.08 2.78
N PHE A 69 -6.58 -0.87 2.34
CA PHE A 69 -7.50 0.02 3.06
C PHE A 69 -8.91 -0.57 3.13
N SER A 70 -9.42 -1.09 2.00
CA SER A 70 -10.71 -1.80 1.95
C SER A 70 -10.75 -3.01 2.88
N GLN A 71 -9.66 -3.77 2.98
CA GLN A 71 -9.58 -4.88 3.91
C GLN A 71 -9.72 -4.42 5.38
N LEU A 72 -9.06 -3.33 5.77
CA LEU A 72 -9.21 -2.77 7.12
C LEU A 72 -10.63 -2.29 7.40
N GLU A 73 -11.29 -1.66 6.42
CA GLU A 73 -12.69 -1.25 6.54
C GLU A 73 -13.62 -2.45 6.74
N GLU A 74 -13.42 -3.52 5.96
CA GLU A 74 -14.19 -4.75 6.08
C GLU A 74 -14.00 -5.40 7.46
N GLU A 75 -12.76 -5.58 7.90
CA GLU A 75 -12.45 -6.15 9.22
C GLU A 75 -13.09 -5.34 10.36
N THR A 76 -13.06 -4.02 10.27
CA THR A 76 -13.69 -3.15 11.29
C THR A 76 -15.19 -3.38 11.37
N ARG A 77 -15.89 -3.65 10.25
CA ARG A 77 -17.33 -3.93 10.24
C ARG A 77 -17.70 -5.23 10.93
N TRP A 78 -16.78 -6.19 11.02
CA TRP A 78 -17.02 -7.49 11.68
C TRP A 78 -16.70 -7.47 13.18
N ILE A 79 -15.91 -6.48 13.63
CA ILE A 79 -15.49 -6.34 15.04
C ILE A 79 -16.38 -5.33 15.79
N GLY A 80 -17.11 -4.48 15.06
CA GLY A 80 -18.07 -3.50 15.59
C GLY A 80 -19.45 -4.05 15.90
#